data_AF-A0A7Y0PEL0-F1
#
_entry.id   AF-A0A7Y0PEL0-F1
#
_cell.length_a   1.000
_cell.length_b   1.000
_cell.length_c   1.000
_cell.angle_alpha   90.00
_cell.angle_beta   90.00
_cell.angle_gamma   90.00
#
_symmetry.space_group_name_H-M   'P 1'
#
loop_
_entity.id
_entity.type
_entity.pdbx_description
1 polymer ?
#
loop_
_entity_poly.entity_id
_entity_poly.type
_entity_poly.pdbx_seq_one_letter_code
_entity_poly.pdbx_strand_id
1 'polypeptide(L)'
;MVVEDIGPYASREQVMTALALVVHEPGVRPEMAATTTLGHALNAAGLQTTDFEQKVLIDLAQKLPPTTAQVIAGLILRAARTAAS
;
A
#
# COMPACT_ATOMS: atom_id res chain seq x y z
N MET A 1 19.81 5.96 18.99
CA MET A 1 18.62 6.51 18.31
C MET A 1 17.92 5.33 17.66
N VAL A 2 16.79 4.88 18.21
CA VAL A 2 16.04 3.76 17.63
C VAL A 2 15.34 4.30 16.39
N VAL A 3 15.79 3.86 15.22
CA VAL A 3 15.08 4.13 13.97
C VAL A 3 13.85 3.23 14.02
N GLU A 4 12.67 3.80 14.27
CA GLU A 4 11.42 3.06 14.06
C GLU A 4 11.42 2.59 12.61
N ASP A 5 11.29 1.29 12.40
CA ASP A 5 11.17 0.71 11.06
C ASP A 5 9.76 1.01 10.55
N ILE A 6 9.66 2.05 9.73
CA ILE A 6 8.40 2.56 9.15
C ILE A 6 8.19 2.03 7.71
N GLY A 7 8.84 0.93 7.33
CA GLY A 7 8.70 0.36 5.98
C GLY A 7 9.47 1.16 4.92
N PRO A 8 8.98 1.33 3.67
CA PRO A 8 9.72 1.98 2.56
C PRO A 8 10.07 3.45 2.79
N TYR A 9 9.48 4.08 3.81
CA TYR A 9 9.51 5.51 4.03
C TYR A 9 10.70 5.91 4.91
N ALA A 10 11.37 6.99 4.53
CA ALA A 10 12.51 7.53 5.28
C ALA A 10 12.08 8.28 6.55
N SER A 11 10.80 8.66 6.66
CA SER A 11 10.25 9.32 7.84
C SER A 11 8.73 9.12 7.97
N ARG A 12 8.21 9.31 9.18
CA ARG A 12 6.76 9.31 9.45
C ARG A 12 6.03 10.38 8.64
N GLU A 13 6.70 11.48 8.33
CA GLU A 13 6.16 12.58 7.52
C GLU A 13 5.96 12.19 6.04
N GLN A 14 6.86 11.36 5.49
CA GLN A 14 6.67 10.75 4.17
C GLN A 14 5.48 9.78 4.16
N VAL A 15 5.29 9.01 5.24
CA VAL A 15 4.10 8.15 5.40
C VAL A 15 2.84 9.02 5.35
N MET A 16 2.79 10.11 6.12
CA MET A 16 1.62 11.00 6.17
C MET A 16 1.36 11.73 4.83
N THR A 17 2.42 12.09 4.08
CA THR A 17 2.30 12.72 2.76
C THR A 17 1.79 11.74 1.70
N ALA A 18 2.31 10.50 1.69
CA ALA A 18 1.75 9.42 0.87
C ALA A 18 0.30 9.10 1.27
N LEU A 19 -0.01 9.19 2.58
CA LEU A 19 -1.36 9.07 3.11
C LEU A 19 -2.30 10.10 2.52
N ALA A 20 -1.89 11.37 2.53
CA ALA A 20 -2.68 12.45 1.98
C ALA A 20 -2.91 12.28 0.47
N LEU A 21 -1.90 11.82 -0.28
CA LEU A 21 -2.02 11.61 -1.74
C LEU A 21 -3.01 10.51 -2.12
N VAL A 22 -3.08 9.41 -1.36
CA VAL A 22 -4.00 8.30 -1.68
C VAL A 22 -5.40 8.52 -1.08
N VAL A 23 -5.50 9.17 0.09
CA VAL A 23 -6.78 9.50 0.73
C VAL A 23 -7.45 10.71 0.05
N HIS A 24 -6.70 11.57 -0.65
CA HIS A 24 -7.24 12.70 -1.41
C HIS A 24 -7.27 12.48 -2.92
N GLU A 25 -7.11 11.24 -3.39
CA GLU A 25 -7.33 10.94 -4.79
C GLU A 25 -8.82 11.22 -5.11
N PRO A 26 -9.12 12.21 -5.98
CA PRO A 26 -10.49 12.67 -6.17
C PRO A 26 -11.35 11.54 -6.74
N GLY A 27 -12.34 11.09 -5.96
CA GLY A 27 -13.27 10.02 -6.33
C GLY A 27 -13.07 8.69 -5.60
N VAL A 28 -11.97 8.52 -4.85
CA VAL A 28 -11.77 7.32 -4.01
C VAL A 28 -12.54 7.51 -2.70
N ARG A 29 -13.54 6.67 -2.49
CA ARG A 29 -14.25 6.66 -1.21
C ARG A 29 -13.32 6.14 -0.11
N PRO A 30 -13.38 6.66 1.13
CA PRO A 30 -12.51 6.24 2.22
C PRO A 30 -12.49 4.72 2.45
N GLU A 31 -13.64 4.06 2.28
CA GLU A 31 -13.80 2.61 2.37
C GLU A 31 -13.07 1.82 1.27
N MET A 32 -12.75 2.47 0.14
CA MET A 32 -12.00 1.87 -0.97
C MET A 32 -10.50 2.19 -0.92
N ALA A 33 -10.07 3.15 -0.10
CA ALA A 33 -8.70 3.64 -0.07
C ALA A 33 -7.67 2.50 0.13
N ALA A 34 -7.93 1.58 1.06
CA ALA A 34 -7.04 0.44 1.30
C ALA A 34 -6.93 -0.50 0.09
N THR A 35 -8.06 -0.74 -0.60
CA THR A 35 -8.12 -1.63 -1.77
C THR A 35 -7.35 -1.01 -2.94
N THR A 36 -7.61 0.27 -3.22
CA THR A 36 -6.94 1.02 -4.28
C THR A 36 -5.43 1.11 -4.01
N THR A 37 -5.04 1.38 -2.76
CA THR A 37 -3.63 1.46 -2.35
C THR A 37 -2.89 0.16 -2.67
N LEU A 38 -3.43 -0.99 -2.22
CA LEU A 38 -2.79 -2.29 -2.42
C LEU A 38 -2.80 -2.70 -3.90
N GLY A 39 -3.90 -2.44 -4.61
CA GLY A 39 -4.01 -2.69 -6.05
C GLY A 39 -2.97 -1.91 -6.87
N HIS A 40 -2.79 -0.62 -6.57
CA HIS A 40 -1.75 0.21 -7.19
C HIS A 40 -0.35 -0.33 -6.91
N ALA A 41 -0.06 -0.73 -5.67
CA ALA A 41 1.25 -1.26 -5.32
C ALA A 41 1.59 -2.56 -6.04
N LEU A 42 0.63 -3.48 -6.17
CA LEU A 42 0.80 -4.74 -6.90
C LEU A 42 1.04 -4.49 -8.39
N ASN A 43 0.24 -3.60 -9.00
CA ASN A 43 0.40 -3.23 -10.41
C ASN A 43 1.76 -2.56 -10.67
N ALA A 44 2.15 -1.60 -9.85
CA ALA A 44 3.45 -0.93 -9.97
C ALA A 44 4.65 -1.87 -9.68
N ALA A 45 4.45 -2.91 -8.87
CA ALA A 45 5.42 -3.98 -8.65
C ALA A 45 5.48 -5.01 -9.80
N GLY A 46 4.58 -4.92 -10.80
CA GLY A 46 4.47 -5.90 -11.88
C GLY A 46 3.98 -7.28 -11.44
N LEU A 47 3.35 -7.36 -10.25
CA LEU A 47 2.86 -8.62 -9.70
C LEU A 47 1.49 -8.94 -10.28
N GLN A 48 1.40 -10.06 -11.00
CA GLN A 48 0.11 -10.61 -11.39
C GLN A 48 -0.52 -11.33 -10.21
N THR A 49 -1.80 -11.05 -9.96
CA THR A 49 -2.59 -11.75 -8.95
C THR A 49 -3.60 -12.64 -9.64
N THR A 50 -3.84 -13.82 -9.07
CA THR A 50 -4.95 -14.69 -9.46
C THR A 50 -6.28 -14.13 -8.96
N ASP A 51 -7.39 -14.57 -9.56
CA ASP A 51 -8.75 -14.17 -9.14
C ASP A 51 -9.02 -14.44 -7.65
N PHE A 52 -8.47 -15.54 -7.13
CA PHE A 52 -8.55 -15.87 -5.71
C PHE A 52 -7.80 -14.86 -4.84
N GLU A 53 -6.55 -14.56 -5.17
CA GLU A 53 -5.72 -13.60 -4.43
C GLU A 53 -6.33 -12.20 -4.48
N GLN A 54 -6.87 -11.79 -5.62
CA GLN A 54 -7.53 -10.50 -5.79
C GLN A 54 -8.78 -10.39 -4.91
N LYS A 55 -9.57 -11.45 -4.82
CA LYS A 55 -10.75 -11.51 -3.94
C LYS A 55 -10.35 -11.42 -2.46
N VAL A 56 -9.33 -12.19 -2.05
CA VAL A 56 -8.80 -12.14 -0.68
C VAL A 56 -8.24 -10.75 -0.34
N LEU A 57 -7.58 -10.10 -1.30
CA LEU A 57 -7.05 -8.74 -1.15
C LEU A 57 -8.15 -7.72 -0.89
N ILE A 58 -9.26 -7.80 -1.65
CA ILE A 58 -10.41 -6.92 -1.45
C ILE A 58 -11.03 -7.17 -0.06
N ASP A 59 -11.23 -8.44 0.32
CA ASP A 59 -11.80 -8.80 1.62
C ASP A 59 -10.91 -8.36 2.80
N LEU A 60 -9.59 -8.42 2.64
CA LEU A 60 -8.62 -7.93 3.62
C LEU A 60 -8.58 -6.41 3.66
N ALA A 61 -8.54 -5.76 2.51
CA ALA A 61 -8.46 -4.31 2.41
C ALA A 61 -9.66 -3.61 3.05
N GLN A 62 -10.86 -4.20 2.96
CA GLN A 62 -12.06 -3.69 3.65
C GLN A 62 -11.96 -3.74 5.19
N LYS A 63 -11.10 -4.58 5.74
CA LYS A 63 -10.89 -4.75 7.19
C LYS A 63 -9.66 -4.00 7.71
N LEU A 64 -8.82 -3.50 6.79
CA LEU A 64 -7.57 -2.84 7.14
C LEU A 64 -7.77 -1.33 7.28
N PRO A 65 -7.19 -0.71 8.32
CA PRO A 65 -7.03 0.74 8.35
C PRO A 65 -6.25 1.21 7.11
N PRO A 66 -6.60 2.36 6.49
CA PRO A 66 -5.89 2.90 5.33
C PRO A 66 -4.38 3.06 5.57
N THR A 67 -3.98 3.43 6.79
CA THR A 67 -2.57 3.55 7.20
C THR A 67 -1.83 2.22 7.09
N THR A 68 -2.44 1.11 7.54
CA THR A 68 -1.85 -0.23 7.45
C THR A 68 -1.71 -0.69 6.01
N ALA A 69 -2.72 -0.45 5.17
CA ALA A 69 -2.68 -0.79 3.75
C ALA A 69 -1.52 -0.10 3.01
N GLN A 70 -1.20 1.14 3.39
CA GLN A 70 -0.08 1.88 2.80
C GLN A 70 1.29 1.37 3.22
N VAL A 71 1.46 0.98 4.49
CA VAL A 71 2.69 0.34 4.94
C VAL A 71 2.91 -0.96 4.15
N ILE A 72 1.87 -1.78 3.97
CA ILE A 72 1.93 -3.02 3.20
C ILE A 72 2.27 -2.75 1.72
N ALA A 73 1.57 -1.81 1.08
CA ALA A 73 1.87 -1.37 -0.29
C ALA A 73 3.33 -0.95 -0.46
N GLY A 74 3.83 -0.22 0.53
CA GLY A 74 5.21 0.17 0.63
C GLY A 74 6.21 -0.98 0.65
N LEU A 75 5.93 -2.00 1.46
CA LEU A 75 6.74 -3.21 1.56
C LEU A 75 6.74 -3.99 0.23
N ILE A 76 5.60 -4.10 -0.44
CA ILE A 76 5.46 -4.75 -1.76
C ILE A 76 6.39 -4.09 -2.78
N LEU A 77 6.35 -2.76 -2.89
CA LEU A 77 7.18 -2.00 -3.83
C LEU A 77 8.68 -2.14 -3.54
N ARG A 78 9.06 -2.14 -2.25
CA ARG A 78 10.45 -2.35 -1.83
C ARG A 78 10.91 -3.75 -2.24
N ALA A 79 10.14 -4.78 -1.92
CA ALA A 79 10.48 -6.16 -2.25
C ALA A 79 10.65 -6.36 -3.76
N ALA A 80 9.75 -5.81 -4.57
CA ALA A 80 9.85 -5.86 -6.03
C ALA A 80 11.13 -5.20 -6.57
N ARG A 81 11.52 -4.05 -5.99
CA ARG A 81 12.76 -3.37 -6.39
C ARG A 81 14.00 -4.18 -6.02
N THR A 82 14.02 -4.77 -4.83
CA THR A 82 15.14 -5.62 -4.38
C THR A 82 15.27 -6.87 -5.25
N ALA A 83 14.17 -7.46 -5.70
CA ALA A 83 14.19 -8.62 -6.60
C ALA A 83 14.66 -8.28 -8.03
N ALA A 84 14.55 -7.01 -8.44
CA ALA A 84 15.01 -6.52 -9.74
C ALA A 84 16.49 -6.06 -9.72
N SER A 85 17.16 -6.12 -8.57
CA SER A 85 18.56 -5.70 -8.35
C SER A 85 19.49 -6.90 -8.36
#